data_AF-A0AB33JLE0-F1
#
_entry.id   AF-A0AB33JLE0-F1
#
_cell.length_a   1.000
_cell.length_b   1.000
_cell.length_c   1.000
_cell.angle_alpha   90.00
_cell.angle_beta   90.00
_cell.angle_gamma   90.00
#
_symmetry.space_group_name_H-M   'P 1'
#
loop_
_entity.id
_entity.type
_entity.pdbx_description
1 polymer ?
#
loop_
_entity_poly.entity_id
_entity_poly.type
_entity_poly.pdbx_seq_one_letter_code
_entity_poly.pdbx_strand_id
1 'polypeptide(L)'
;MPTEAQRAFARNIYAAAQESTDIAPEFVTAQAIVESGWGKSRVGKFNLFGITRGSRWTGKTVLVLTHEYFNTPNRTFVAPERIVSVSKVKGTNRWYYKVYRLFKDFDSLADCLAEHSRLLQKPGYADAWPYRHDAEEFARRICDSRGSKYATSPEYLHLMLSLIASVRTIVKSDSK
;
A
#
# COMPACT_ATOMS: atom_id res chain seq x y z
N MET A 1 3.54 7.72 -21.73
CA MET A 1 4.83 7.32 -21.11
C MET A 1 5.02 8.09 -19.80
N PRO A 2 5.73 7.53 -18.79
CA PRO A 2 6.00 8.23 -17.53
C PRO A 2 6.85 9.49 -17.74
N THR A 3 6.58 10.54 -16.94
CA THR A 3 7.39 11.77 -16.87
C THR A 3 8.73 11.53 -16.18
N GLU A 4 9.67 12.46 -16.28
CA GLU A 4 10.97 12.30 -15.59
C GLU A 4 10.81 12.26 -14.06
N ALA A 5 9.93 13.08 -13.49
CA ALA A 5 9.64 13.03 -12.05
C ALA A 5 9.08 11.65 -11.62
N GLN A 6 8.24 11.04 -12.46
CA GLN A 6 7.72 9.68 -12.22
C GLN A 6 8.82 8.62 -12.31
N ARG A 7 9.75 8.75 -13.27
CA ARG A 7 10.91 7.86 -13.40
C ARG A 7 11.84 7.99 -12.20
N ALA A 8 12.18 9.22 -11.80
CA ALA A 8 13.00 9.50 -10.63
C ALA A 8 12.38 8.92 -9.35
N PHE A 9 11.06 9.08 -9.16
CA PHE A 9 10.34 8.44 -8.06
C PHE A 9 10.51 6.92 -8.10
N ALA A 10 10.21 6.28 -9.24
CA ALA A 10 10.32 4.83 -9.37
C ALA A 10 11.74 4.32 -9.11
N ARG A 11 12.78 4.98 -9.65
CA ARG A 11 14.19 4.62 -9.40
C ARG A 11 14.56 4.74 -7.93
N ASN A 12 14.15 5.81 -7.26
CA ASN A 12 14.43 6.02 -5.84
C ASN A 12 13.77 4.95 -4.96
N ILE A 13 12.51 4.59 -5.24
CA ILE A 13 11.86 3.49 -4.51
C ILE A 13 12.53 2.15 -4.81
N TYR A 14 12.89 1.89 -6.07
CA TYR A 14 13.53 0.63 -6.46
C TYR A 14 14.85 0.43 -5.72
N ALA A 15 15.73 1.44 -5.71
CA ALA A 15 16.99 1.41 -4.99
C ALA A 15 16.79 1.18 -3.48
N ALA A 16 15.87 1.93 -2.86
CA ALA A 16 15.56 1.75 -1.44
C ALA A 16 14.98 0.36 -1.14
N ALA A 17 14.17 -0.21 -2.04
CA ALA A 17 13.57 -1.54 -1.87
C ALA A 17 14.63 -2.65 -1.94
N GLN A 18 15.65 -2.50 -2.78
CA GLN A 18 16.79 -3.44 -2.84
C GLN A 18 17.54 -3.53 -1.52
N GLU A 19 17.63 -2.42 -0.78
CA GLU A 19 18.38 -2.35 0.48
C GLU A 19 17.53 -2.72 1.72
N SER A 20 16.23 -2.44 1.68
CA SER A 20 15.36 -2.50 2.87
C SER A 20 14.35 -3.63 2.88
N THR A 21 14.23 -4.43 1.80
CA THR A 21 13.18 -5.46 1.67
C THR A 21 13.71 -6.78 1.09
N ASP A 22 13.09 -7.90 1.49
CA ASP A 22 13.31 -9.25 0.92
C ASP A 22 12.27 -9.60 -0.17
N ILE A 23 11.68 -8.59 -0.82
CA ILE A 23 10.66 -8.75 -1.86
C ILE A 23 11.24 -8.17 -3.16
N ALA A 24 10.87 -8.73 -4.30
CA ALA A 24 11.29 -8.24 -5.61
C ALA A 24 11.07 -6.71 -5.71
N PRO A 25 12.14 -5.92 -5.95
CA PRO A 25 12.08 -4.46 -5.85
C PRO A 25 11.14 -3.83 -6.88
N GLU A 26 10.96 -4.45 -8.06
CA GLU A 26 9.95 -4.00 -9.03
C GLU A 26 8.52 -4.14 -8.53
N PHE A 27 8.22 -5.14 -7.70
CA PHE A 27 6.91 -5.33 -7.10
C PHE A 27 6.65 -4.27 -6.03
N VAL A 28 7.61 -4.05 -5.12
CA VAL A 28 7.51 -3.03 -4.07
C VAL A 28 7.35 -1.64 -4.69
N THR A 29 8.11 -1.35 -5.75
CA THR A 29 8.02 -0.09 -6.49
C THR A 29 6.66 0.06 -7.17
N ALA A 30 6.14 -0.99 -7.81
CA ALA A 30 4.82 -0.97 -8.44
C ALA A 30 3.71 -0.69 -7.41
N GLN A 31 3.74 -1.33 -6.23
CA GLN A 31 2.79 -1.01 -5.16
C GLN A 31 2.93 0.43 -4.69
N ALA A 32 4.16 0.91 -4.45
CA ALA A 32 4.38 2.30 -4.04
C ALA A 32 3.83 3.29 -5.07
N ILE A 33 3.96 3.01 -6.37
CA ILE A 33 3.37 3.83 -7.45
C ILE A 33 1.85 3.89 -7.33
N VAL A 34 1.18 2.76 -7.14
CA VAL A 34 -0.29 2.70 -7.02
C VAL A 34 -0.75 3.44 -5.78
N GLU A 35 -0.20 3.08 -4.61
CA GLU A 35 -0.72 3.56 -3.32
C GLU A 35 -0.46 5.06 -3.10
N SER A 36 0.66 5.58 -3.60
CA SER A 36 1.02 7.00 -3.45
C SER A 36 0.66 7.86 -4.67
N GLY A 37 0.15 7.25 -5.74
CA GLY A 37 -0.10 7.93 -7.01
C GLY A 37 1.17 8.56 -7.59
N TRP A 38 2.25 7.78 -7.72
CA TRP A 38 3.59 8.26 -8.09
C TRP A 38 4.19 9.27 -7.10
N GLY A 39 3.99 9.06 -5.80
CA GLY A 39 4.54 9.89 -4.73
C GLY A 39 3.77 11.19 -4.45
N LYS A 40 2.67 11.44 -5.18
CA LYS A 40 1.83 12.64 -5.04
C LYS A 40 1.06 12.70 -3.73
N SER A 41 0.76 11.54 -3.14
CA SER A 41 0.05 11.42 -1.87
C SER A 41 0.85 10.54 -0.92
N ARG A 42 0.88 10.92 0.35
CA ARG A 42 1.40 10.10 1.45
C ARG A 42 0.81 10.58 2.76
N VAL A 43 0.78 9.70 3.75
CA VAL A 43 0.43 10.07 5.12
C VAL A 43 1.71 10.41 5.89
N GLY A 44 1.65 11.47 6.70
CA GLY A 44 2.81 11.93 7.45
C GLY A 44 3.99 12.24 6.53
N LYS A 45 5.20 11.95 7.00
CA LYS A 45 6.43 12.25 6.27
C LYS A 45 6.77 11.17 5.24
N PHE A 46 6.57 9.90 5.57
CA PHE A 46 7.09 8.79 4.75
C PHE A 46 6.09 7.67 4.44
N ASN A 47 4.88 7.65 5.00
CA ASN A 47 3.96 6.54 4.79
C ASN A 47 3.30 6.58 3.39
N LEU A 48 3.95 5.93 2.42
CA LEU A 48 3.51 5.85 1.02
C LEU A 48 2.31 4.93 0.81
N PHE A 49 2.09 3.97 1.70
CA PHE A 49 1.08 2.90 1.52
C PHE A 49 -0.19 3.11 2.36
N GLY A 50 -0.31 4.25 3.05
CA GLY A 50 -1.45 4.51 3.94
C GLY A 50 -1.59 3.44 5.03
N ILE A 51 -0.48 2.98 5.62
CA ILE A 51 -0.52 1.93 6.65
C ILE A 51 -1.14 2.48 7.93
N THR A 52 -2.34 1.99 8.27
CA THR A 52 -2.97 2.29 9.56
C THR A 52 -2.15 1.73 10.73
N ARG A 53 -2.23 2.37 11.90
CA ARG A 53 -1.46 2.01 13.10
C ARG A 53 -1.58 0.51 13.44
N GLY A 54 -2.80 -0.02 13.42
CA GLY A 54 -3.10 -1.34 13.97
C GLY A 54 -2.84 -1.40 15.48
N SER A 55 -3.07 -2.57 16.09
CA SER A 55 -3.00 -2.72 17.55
C SER A 55 -1.58 -2.83 18.13
N ARG A 56 -0.61 -3.31 17.35
CA ARG A 56 0.75 -3.61 17.82
C ARG A 56 1.77 -2.49 17.62
N TRP A 57 1.39 -1.38 16.99
CA TRP A 57 2.32 -0.29 16.68
C TRP A 57 2.46 0.67 17.85
N THR A 58 3.71 0.90 18.25
CA THR A 58 4.13 1.80 19.33
C THR A 58 4.98 2.98 18.83
N GLY A 59 5.31 3.03 17.53
CA GLY A 59 6.07 4.12 16.92
C GLY A 59 5.21 5.36 16.61
N LYS A 60 5.78 6.28 15.82
CA LYS A 60 5.14 7.55 15.45
C LYS A 60 3.82 7.32 14.71
N THR A 61 2.86 8.19 14.98
CA THR A 61 1.54 8.15 14.32
C THR A 61 1.05 9.53 13.98
N VAL A 62 0.26 9.63 12.92
CA VAL A 62 -0.45 10.85 12.53
C VAL A 62 -1.94 10.54 12.50
N LEU A 63 -2.75 11.44 13.08
CA LEU A 63 -4.20 11.37 13.04
C LEU A 63 -4.70 12.07 11.78
N VAL A 64 -5.36 11.33 10.88
CA VAL A 64 -5.80 11.83 9.58
C VAL A 64 -7.30 11.61 9.41
N LEU A 65 -8.00 12.60 8.85
CA LEU A 65 -9.39 12.45 8.44
C LEU A 65 -9.46 11.62 7.16
N THR A 66 -10.10 10.46 7.22
CA THR A 66 -10.28 9.54 6.09
C THR A 66 -11.74 9.39 5.72
N HIS A 67 -11.92 8.85 4.51
CA HIS A 67 -13.21 8.54 3.91
C HIS A 67 -13.29 7.03 3.68
N GLU A 68 -14.12 6.35 4.46
CA GLU A 68 -14.18 4.89 4.50
C GLU A 68 -15.57 4.37 4.18
N TYR A 69 -15.63 3.17 3.60
CA TYR A 69 -16.87 2.48 3.29
C TYR A 69 -16.98 1.19 4.11
N PHE A 70 -18.02 1.09 4.95
CA PHE A 70 -18.30 -0.10 5.75
C PHE A 70 -19.67 -0.67 5.42
N ASN A 71 -19.89 -1.96 5.73
CA ASN A 71 -21.18 -2.63 5.52
C ASN A 71 -22.20 -2.37 6.65
N THR A 72 -21.81 -1.65 7.70
CA THR A 72 -22.64 -1.38 8.90
C THR A 72 -22.52 0.09 9.31
N PRO A 73 -23.56 0.70 9.90
CA PRO A 73 -23.51 2.05 10.47
C PRO A 73 -22.95 2.09 11.90
N ASN A 74 -22.71 0.94 12.54
CA ASN A 74 -22.41 0.84 13.97
C ASN A 74 -20.93 0.54 14.27
N ARG A 75 -20.00 1.05 13.45
CA ARG A 75 -18.56 0.89 13.74
C ARG A 75 -18.19 1.72 14.98
N THR A 76 -17.27 1.20 15.78
CA THR A 76 -16.69 1.90 16.92
C THR A 76 -15.19 2.06 16.72
N PHE A 77 -14.65 3.14 17.28
CA PHE A 77 -13.23 3.47 17.24
C PHE A 77 -12.79 3.88 18.65
N VAL A 78 -11.56 3.52 19.01
CA VAL A 78 -10.98 3.87 20.30
C VAL A 78 -10.25 5.20 20.15
N ALA A 79 -10.45 6.11 21.10
CA ALA A 79 -9.79 7.41 21.10
C ALA A 79 -8.26 7.26 20.94
N PRO A 80 -7.60 8.13 20.15
CA PRO A 80 -8.14 9.36 19.53
C PRO A 80 -8.86 9.15 18.19
N GLU A 81 -8.94 7.92 17.66
CA GLU A 81 -9.73 7.65 16.46
C GLU A 81 -11.22 7.86 16.76
N ARG A 82 -11.93 8.51 15.84
CA ARG A 82 -13.33 8.90 16.07
C ARG A 82 -14.10 9.16 14.79
N ILE A 83 -15.37 8.83 14.82
CA ILE A 83 -16.30 9.11 13.74
C ILE A 83 -16.62 10.60 13.73
N VAL A 84 -16.58 11.21 12.53
CA VAL A 84 -17.05 12.57 12.28
C VAL A 84 -18.48 12.53 11.73
N SER A 85 -18.76 11.64 10.79
CA SER A 85 -20.11 11.47 10.23
C SER A 85 -20.28 10.08 9.61
N VAL A 86 -21.51 9.58 9.64
CA VAL A 86 -21.94 8.36 8.93
C VAL A 86 -23.12 8.69 8.03
N SER A 87 -23.08 8.25 6.78
CA SER A 87 -24.22 8.38 5.85
C SER A 87 -24.42 7.12 5.02
N LYS A 88 -25.69 6.80 4.72
CA LYS A 88 -26.03 5.64 3.87
C LYS A 88 -25.67 5.95 2.41
N VAL A 89 -24.94 5.06 1.75
CA VAL A 89 -24.67 5.17 0.32
C VAL A 89 -25.89 4.64 -0.45
N LYS A 90 -26.56 5.52 -1.20
CA LYS A 90 -27.74 5.17 -2.00
C LYS A 90 -27.41 4.06 -3.01
N GLY A 91 -28.32 3.10 -3.17
CA GLY A 91 -28.17 2.00 -4.12
C GLY A 91 -27.14 0.93 -3.73
N THR A 92 -26.59 0.96 -2.51
CA THR A 92 -25.62 -0.06 -2.07
C THR A 92 -25.87 -0.53 -0.64
N ASN A 93 -25.26 -1.64 -0.26
CA ASN A 93 -25.22 -2.10 1.13
C ASN A 93 -24.11 -1.44 1.96
N ARG A 94 -23.46 -0.40 1.45
CA ARG A 94 -22.37 0.31 2.14
C ARG A 94 -22.84 1.59 2.83
N TRP A 95 -22.03 2.03 3.77
CA TRP A 95 -22.15 3.24 4.58
C TRP A 95 -20.86 4.01 4.45
N TYR A 96 -20.97 5.31 4.19
CA TYR A 96 -19.86 6.23 4.05
C TYR A 96 -19.53 6.86 5.39
N TYR A 97 -18.26 6.83 5.75
CA TYR A 97 -17.75 7.35 7.01
C TYR A 97 -16.74 8.46 6.72
N LYS A 98 -16.89 9.59 7.41
CA LYS A 98 -15.76 10.47 7.70
C LYS A 98 -15.25 10.09 9.07
N VAL A 99 -14.00 9.69 9.17
CA VAL A 99 -13.42 9.15 10.41
C VAL A 99 -11.99 9.63 10.57
N TYR A 100 -11.62 10.05 11.78
CA TYR A 100 -10.21 10.25 12.11
C TYR A 100 -9.57 8.90 12.43
N ARG A 101 -8.51 8.56 11.71
CA ARG A 101 -7.75 7.31 11.85
C ARG A 101 -6.30 7.59 12.16
N LEU A 102 -5.71 6.73 12.97
CA LEU A 102 -4.27 6.74 13.22
C LEU A 102 -3.57 5.95 12.12
N PHE A 103 -2.66 6.63 11.44
CA PHE A 103 -1.72 6.03 10.52
C PHE A 103 -0.33 6.01 11.14
N LYS A 104 0.47 5.05 10.73
CA LYS A 104 1.90 5.05 11.04
C LYS A 104 2.55 6.23 10.34
N ASP A 105 3.56 6.79 10.98
CA ASP A 105 4.56 7.59 10.31
C ASP A 105 5.94 7.01 10.62
N PHE A 106 6.91 7.33 9.79
CA PHE A 106 8.23 6.72 9.82
C PHE A 106 9.32 7.79 9.87
N ASP A 107 10.53 7.39 10.20
CA ASP A 107 11.70 8.29 10.22
C ASP A 107 12.42 8.33 8.88
N SER A 108 12.24 7.30 8.05
CA SER A 108 12.83 7.18 6.73
C SER A 108 11.93 6.47 5.72
N LEU A 109 12.30 6.55 4.44
CA LEU A 109 11.69 5.73 3.40
C LEU A 109 11.93 4.24 3.66
N ALA A 110 13.15 3.86 4.08
CA ALA A 110 13.51 2.47 4.36
C ALA A 110 12.60 1.84 5.44
N ASP A 111 12.30 2.58 6.52
CA ASP A 111 11.37 2.13 7.57
C ASP A 111 9.96 1.90 7.04
N CYS A 112 9.49 2.79 6.14
CA CYS A 112 8.19 2.62 5.51
C CYS A 112 8.15 1.36 4.63
N LEU A 113 9.21 1.11 3.84
CA LEU A 113 9.31 -0.06 2.96
C LEU A 113 9.42 -1.36 3.78
N ALA A 114 10.23 -1.37 4.84
CA ALA A 114 10.35 -2.50 5.76
C ALA A 114 9.01 -2.84 6.44
N GLU A 115 8.27 -1.82 6.90
CA GLU A 115 6.95 -2.04 7.51
C GLU A 115 5.93 -2.54 6.49
N HIS A 116 5.98 -2.07 5.25
CA HIS A 116 5.17 -2.61 4.15
C HIS A 116 5.49 -4.10 3.90
N SER A 117 6.78 -4.47 3.80
CA SER A 117 7.19 -5.87 3.69
C SER A 117 6.71 -6.73 4.86
N ARG A 118 6.75 -6.20 6.08
CA ARG A 118 6.24 -6.88 7.28
C ARG A 118 4.72 -7.14 7.22
N LEU A 119 3.94 -6.29 6.55
CA LEU A 119 2.51 -6.55 6.34
C LEU A 119 2.29 -7.79 5.47
N LEU A 120 3.12 -7.96 4.43
CA LEU A 120 3.05 -9.07 3.49
C LEU A 120 3.65 -10.38 4.03
N GLN A 121 4.25 -10.35 5.23
CA GLN A 121 4.69 -11.53 5.99
C GLN A 121 3.62 -12.07 6.96
N LYS A 122 2.48 -11.39 7.09
CA LYS A 122 1.42 -11.84 8.00
C LYS A 122 0.85 -13.19 7.55
N PRO A 123 0.27 -14.00 8.46
CA PRO A 123 -0.27 -15.33 8.14
C PRO A 123 -1.26 -15.33 6.97
N GLY A 124 -1.98 -14.23 6.76
CA GLY A 124 -2.89 -14.08 5.63
C GLY A 124 -2.23 -14.10 4.25
N TYR A 125 -0.92 -13.87 4.15
CA TYR A 125 -0.16 -13.88 2.90
C TYR A 125 0.87 -15.02 2.86
N ALA A 126 0.76 -16.00 3.77
CA ALA A 126 1.73 -17.09 3.89
C ALA A 126 1.83 -17.95 2.62
N ASP A 127 0.75 -18.07 1.86
CA ASP A 127 0.68 -18.78 0.58
C ASP A 127 1.36 -18.01 -0.58
N ALA A 128 1.40 -16.68 -0.48
CA ALA A 128 2.09 -15.80 -1.42
C ALA A 128 3.59 -15.68 -1.12
N TRP A 129 3.98 -15.67 0.17
CA TRP A 129 5.34 -15.39 0.63
C TRP A 129 6.47 -16.20 -0.05
N PRO A 130 6.31 -17.50 -0.39
CA PRO A 130 7.32 -18.25 -1.13
C PRO A 130 7.71 -17.61 -2.48
N TYR A 131 6.80 -16.84 -3.08
CA TYR A 131 6.97 -16.21 -4.38
C TYR A 131 7.47 -14.77 -4.30
N ARG A 132 7.81 -14.24 -3.12
CA ARG A 132 8.21 -12.84 -2.92
C ARG A 132 9.35 -12.33 -3.82
N HIS A 133 10.17 -13.24 -4.36
CA HIS A 133 11.26 -12.93 -5.29
C HIS A 133 10.84 -12.95 -6.77
N ASP A 134 9.63 -13.41 -7.07
CA ASP A 134 8.98 -13.34 -8.37
C ASP A 134 7.87 -12.29 -8.31
N ALA A 135 8.15 -11.09 -8.83
CA ALA A 135 7.23 -9.95 -8.75
C ALA A 135 5.83 -10.23 -9.32
N GLU A 136 5.74 -10.97 -10.41
CA GLU A 136 4.48 -11.20 -11.11
C GLU A 136 3.68 -12.31 -10.42
N GLU A 137 4.35 -13.39 -10.03
CA GLU A 137 3.69 -14.47 -9.29
C GLU A 137 3.26 -14.00 -7.91
N PHE A 138 4.08 -13.20 -7.23
CA PHE A 138 3.70 -12.61 -5.94
C PHE A 138 2.47 -11.71 -6.09
N ALA A 139 2.42 -10.85 -7.11
CA ALA A 139 1.24 -10.04 -7.43
C ALA A 139 0.00 -10.90 -7.68
N ARG A 140 0.12 -12.01 -8.43
CA ARG A 140 -0.98 -12.96 -8.66
C ARG A 140 -1.49 -13.55 -7.34
N ARG A 141 -0.59 -14.01 -6.47
CA ARG A 141 -0.97 -14.64 -5.20
C ARG A 141 -1.64 -13.68 -4.22
N ILE A 142 -1.12 -12.47 -4.04
CA ILE A 142 -1.76 -11.50 -3.13
C ILE A 142 -3.12 -10.99 -3.63
N CYS A 143 -3.46 -11.26 -4.90
CA CYS A 143 -4.73 -10.87 -5.53
C CYS A 143 -5.72 -12.03 -5.71
N ASP A 144 -5.30 -13.28 -5.47
CA ASP A 144 -6.17 -14.44 -5.60
C ASP A 144 -7.09 -14.61 -4.37
N SER A 145 -7.80 -15.73 -4.31
CA SER A 145 -8.75 -16.04 -3.23
C SER A 145 -8.26 -17.12 -2.26
N ARG A 146 -6.97 -17.50 -2.29
CA ARG A 146 -6.39 -18.54 -1.42
C ARG A 146 -6.05 -17.98 -0.05
N GLY A 147 -5.38 -16.83 -0.02
CA GLY A 147 -5.03 -16.10 1.18
C GLY A 147 -5.91 -14.87 1.42
N SER A 148 -5.37 -13.92 2.16
CA SER A 148 -5.92 -12.57 2.29
C SER A 148 -5.77 -11.83 0.97
N LYS A 149 -6.87 -11.35 0.43
CA LYS A 149 -6.85 -10.53 -0.78
C LYS A 149 -6.36 -9.12 -0.44
N TYR A 150 -5.29 -8.66 -1.08
CA TYR A 150 -4.72 -7.33 -0.87
C TYR A 150 -5.66 -6.22 -1.34
N ALA A 151 -6.27 -6.38 -2.52
CA ALA A 151 -7.22 -5.41 -3.08
C ALA A 151 -8.47 -6.11 -3.63
N THR A 152 -9.65 -5.50 -3.43
CA THR A 152 -10.91 -6.06 -3.91
C THR A 152 -11.20 -5.77 -5.39
N SER A 153 -10.55 -4.76 -5.99
CA SER A 153 -10.76 -4.39 -7.40
C SER A 153 -10.32 -5.54 -8.33
N PRO A 154 -11.15 -5.92 -9.31
CA PRO A 154 -10.78 -6.93 -10.30
C PRO A 154 -9.64 -6.48 -11.22
N GLU A 155 -9.41 -5.18 -11.37
CA GLU A 155 -8.38 -4.58 -12.23
C GLU A 155 -7.01 -4.47 -11.54
N TYR A 156 -6.95 -4.60 -10.22
CA TYR A 156 -5.73 -4.35 -9.45
C TYR A 156 -4.56 -5.21 -9.91
N LEU A 157 -4.78 -6.50 -10.17
CA LEU A 157 -3.73 -7.40 -10.69
C LEU A 157 -3.20 -6.94 -12.05
N HIS A 158 -4.09 -6.56 -12.97
CA HIS A 158 -3.68 -6.10 -14.30
C HIS A 158 -2.85 -4.82 -14.21
N LEU A 159 -3.27 -3.88 -13.36
CA LEU A 159 -2.52 -2.65 -13.08
C LEU A 159 -1.13 -2.97 -12.51
N MET A 160 -1.05 -3.88 -11.54
CA MET A 160 0.22 -4.31 -10.93
C MET A 160 1.18 -4.91 -11.96
N LEU A 161 0.71 -5.84 -12.79
CA LEU A 161 1.55 -6.46 -13.84
C LEU A 161 2.04 -5.41 -14.86
N SER A 162 1.19 -4.47 -15.25
CA SER A 162 1.57 -3.36 -16.13
C SER A 162 2.65 -2.47 -15.51
N LEU A 163 2.50 -2.13 -14.23
CA LEU A 163 3.46 -1.30 -13.51
C LEU A 163 4.78 -2.02 -13.26
N ILE A 164 4.78 -3.32 -12.95
CA ILE A 164 5.99 -4.13 -12.84
C ILE A 164 6.80 -4.07 -14.15
N ALA A 165 6.14 -4.26 -15.30
CA ALA A 165 6.79 -4.13 -16.61
C ALA A 165 7.33 -2.70 -16.86
N SER A 166 6.56 -1.68 -16.46
CA SER A 166 6.99 -0.28 -16.56
C SER A 166 8.23 0.01 -15.72
N VAL A 167 8.25 -0.44 -14.46
CA VAL A 167 9.39 -0.27 -13.55
C VAL A 167 10.65 -0.92 -14.12
N ARG A 168 10.55 -2.15 -14.62
CA ARG A 168 11.68 -2.84 -15.28
C ARG A 168 12.25 -2.05 -16.45
N THR A 169 11.39 -1.37 -17.23
CA THR A 169 11.83 -0.51 -18.33
C THR A 169 12.53 0.74 -17.82
N ILE A 170 11.98 1.39 -16.79
CA ILE A 170 12.55 2.62 -16.19
C ILE A 170 13.94 2.35 -15.63
N VAL A 171 14.12 1.28 -14.86
CA VAL A 171 15.40 0.99 -14.19
C VAL A 171 16.48 0.50 -15.16
N LYS A 172 16.10 -0.23 -16.24
CA LYS A 172 17.05 -0.62 -17.30
C LYS A 172 17.57 0.56 -18.11
N SER A 173 16.76 1.60 -18.30
CA SER A 173 17.17 2.80 -19.06
C SER A 173 18.20 3.67 -18.34
N ASP A 174 18.46 3.43 -17.05
CA ASP A 174 19.42 4.16 -16.23
C ASP A 174 20.82 3.51 -16.23
N SER A 175 20.92 2.26 -16.67
CA SER A 175 22.18 1.49 -16.72
C SER A 175 22.94 1.70 -18.04
N LYS A 176 22.68 2.78 -18.76
CA LYS A 176 23.30 3.12 -20.05
C LYS A 176 23.92 4.52 -20.02
#